data_AF-A0A0Q8RWV6-F1
#
_entry.id   AF-A0A0Q8RWV6-F1
#
_cell.length_a   1.000
_cell.length_b   1.000
_cell.length_c   1.000
_cell.angle_alpha   90.00
_cell.angle_beta   90.00
_cell.angle_gamma   90.00
#
_symmetry.space_group_name_H-M   'P 1'
#
loop_
_entity.id
_entity.type
_entity.pdbx_description
1 polymer ?
#
loop_
_entity_poly.entity_id
_entity_poly.type
_entity_poly.pdbx_seq_one_letter_code
_entity_poly.pdbx_strand_id
1 'polypeptide(L)'
;MTIYCDESGGLNTGAMTFSAVMLTPKSAADIHARFRSVTGLRGELKGSRISIVERAYLLELFDRAGGRAWVAVAERDKLAQNPGGTLPSDLALYGALLNSAVGHWLSETGGVCTDVVIDDGRYDPKILSHVREEIQAGLGQWGRASLADSKRSDGVQIADVIANSLFNITVGSPRAHRIQRIIEPMLASKAIRIAELTEVD
;
A
#
# COMPACT_ATOMS: atom_id res chain seq x y z
N MET A 1 16.85 -3.08 -0.86
CA MET A 1 15.42 -3.32 -1.16
C MET A 1 14.74 -1.97 -1.34
N THR A 2 13.54 -1.91 -1.89
CA THR A 2 12.75 -0.68 -2.03
C THR A 2 11.36 -0.93 -1.47
N ILE A 3 10.85 0.01 -0.69
CA ILE A 3 9.47 0.04 -0.23
C ILE A 3 8.69 0.93 -1.19
N TYR A 4 7.69 0.36 -1.84
CA TYR A 4 6.76 1.07 -2.71
C TYR A 4 5.44 1.26 -2.00
N CYS A 5 4.93 2.47 -2.05
CA CYS A 5 3.79 2.90 -1.25
C CYS A 5 2.66 3.41 -2.15
N ASP A 6 1.44 2.95 -1.87
CA ASP A 6 0.21 3.46 -2.47
C ASP A 6 -0.96 3.20 -1.52
N GLU A 7 -2.05 3.94 -1.70
CA GLU A 7 -3.24 3.88 -0.88
C GLU A 7 -4.51 3.54 -1.67
N SER A 8 -5.57 3.17 -0.96
CA SER A 8 -6.89 2.99 -1.56
C SER A 8 -7.98 3.43 -0.60
N GLY A 9 -9.01 4.07 -1.17
CA GLY A 9 -10.21 4.47 -0.44
C GLY A 9 -10.09 5.82 0.27
N GLY A 10 -10.85 5.96 1.35
CA GLY A 10 -11.04 7.16 2.15
C GLY A 10 -12.20 6.96 3.12
N LEU A 11 -12.22 7.66 4.26
CA LEU A 11 -13.24 7.44 5.30
C LEU A 11 -14.68 7.65 4.82
N ASN A 12 -14.91 8.43 3.76
CA ASN A 12 -16.23 8.60 3.16
C ASN A 12 -16.73 7.32 2.45
N THR A 13 -15.84 6.39 2.17
CA THR A 13 -16.12 5.08 1.56
C THR A 13 -16.06 3.92 2.57
N GLY A 14 -15.96 4.23 3.87
CA GLY A 14 -15.95 3.26 4.97
C GLY A 14 -14.55 2.94 5.51
N ALA A 15 -13.51 2.95 4.67
CA ALA A 15 -12.15 2.70 5.11
C ALA A 15 -11.10 3.39 4.22
N MET A 16 -9.89 3.55 4.75
CA MET A 16 -8.70 3.85 3.96
C MET A 16 -7.63 2.82 4.29
N THR A 17 -6.92 2.35 3.27
CA THR A 17 -5.81 1.42 3.42
C THR A 17 -4.56 1.98 2.74
N PHE A 18 -3.39 1.70 3.31
CA PHE A 18 -2.11 2.11 2.77
C PHE A 18 -1.16 0.92 2.75
N SER A 19 -0.64 0.57 1.57
CA SER A 19 0.27 -0.55 1.41
C SER A 19 1.71 -0.05 1.27
N ALA A 20 2.62 -0.62 2.05
CA ALA A 20 4.06 -0.47 1.92
C ALA A 20 4.65 -1.83 1.48
N VAL A 21 4.93 -1.96 0.18
CA VAL A 21 5.41 -3.19 -0.46
C VAL A 21 6.92 -3.19 -0.58
N MET A 22 7.58 -4.19 0.00
CA MET A 22 9.02 -4.37 -0.10
C MET A 22 9.37 -5.34 -1.24
N LEU A 23 10.06 -4.83 -2.25
CA LEU A 23 10.58 -5.58 -3.41
C LEU A 23 11.95 -5.03 -3.83
N THR A 24 12.70 -5.79 -4.64
CA THR A 24 13.77 -5.18 -5.44
C THR A 24 13.17 -4.50 -6.67
N PRO A 25 13.79 -3.43 -7.22
CA PRO A 25 13.34 -2.83 -8.48
C PRO A 25 13.26 -3.86 -9.62
N LYS A 26 14.22 -4.79 -9.67
CA LYS A 26 14.22 -5.88 -10.65
C LYS A 26 13.01 -6.81 -10.48
N SER A 27 12.70 -7.24 -9.25
CA SER A 27 11.54 -8.08 -8.97
C SER A 27 10.22 -7.39 -9.34
N ALA A 28 10.08 -6.10 -9.04
CA ALA A 28 8.90 -5.31 -9.42
C ALA A 28 8.72 -5.28 -10.95
N ALA A 29 9.80 -4.98 -11.68
CA ALA A 29 9.80 -4.98 -13.14
C ALA A 29 9.50 -6.37 -13.74
N ASP A 30 10.11 -7.43 -13.19
CA ASP A 30 9.92 -8.81 -13.66
C ASP A 30 8.46 -9.29 -13.43
N ILE A 31 7.86 -8.98 -12.27
CA ILE A 31 6.43 -9.24 -11.99
C ILE A 31 5.56 -8.54 -13.02
N HIS A 32 5.84 -7.26 -13.28
CA HIS A 32 5.01 -6.43 -14.16
C HIS A 32 5.11 -6.86 -15.62
N ALA A 33 6.32 -7.12 -16.10
CA ALA A 33 6.57 -7.67 -17.44
C ALA A 33 5.85 -9.02 -17.61
N ARG A 34 5.96 -9.91 -16.61
CA ARG A 34 5.29 -11.20 -16.65
C ARG A 34 3.76 -11.05 -16.62
N PHE A 35 3.24 -10.16 -15.79
CA PHE A 35 1.81 -9.87 -15.71
C PHE A 35 1.28 -9.40 -17.07
N ARG A 36 1.90 -8.39 -17.67
CA ARG A 36 1.53 -7.85 -18.99
C ARG A 36 1.61 -8.88 -20.11
N SER A 37 2.64 -9.73 -20.09
CA SER A 37 2.80 -10.76 -21.12
C SER A 37 1.64 -11.75 -21.17
N VAL A 38 0.95 -11.97 -20.04
CA VAL A 38 -0.16 -12.92 -19.93
C VAL A 38 -1.52 -12.23 -20.09
N THR A 39 -1.69 -11.04 -19.52
CA THR A 39 -2.98 -10.34 -19.54
C THR A 39 -3.18 -9.48 -20.78
N GLY A 40 -2.10 -9.14 -21.49
CA GLY A 40 -2.14 -8.18 -22.59
C GLY A 40 -2.40 -6.74 -22.13
N LEU A 41 -2.33 -6.44 -20.82
CA LEU A 41 -2.59 -5.11 -20.27
C LEU A 41 -1.69 -4.06 -20.95
N ARG A 42 -2.33 -3.05 -21.54
CA ARG A 42 -1.69 -1.84 -22.08
C ARG A 42 -2.03 -0.66 -21.17
N GLY A 43 -1.02 0.18 -20.88
CA GLY A 43 -1.17 1.29 -19.94
C GLY A 43 -1.07 0.86 -18.48
N GLU A 44 -1.45 1.73 -17.56
CA GLU A 44 -1.26 1.56 -16.12
C GLU A 44 -2.02 0.37 -15.51
N LEU A 45 -1.35 -0.40 -14.65
CA LEU A 45 -1.99 -1.39 -13.78
C LEU A 45 -2.60 -0.65 -12.58
N LYS A 46 -3.94 -0.66 -12.49
CA LYS A 46 -4.67 -0.15 -11.34
C LYS A 46 -5.48 -1.26 -10.67
N GLY A 47 -5.34 -1.40 -9.35
CA GLY A 47 -6.06 -2.37 -8.53
C GLY A 47 -7.57 -2.25 -8.70
N SER A 48 -8.08 -1.02 -8.81
CA SER A 48 -9.51 -0.78 -9.03
C SER A 48 -10.03 -1.27 -10.39
N ARG A 49 -9.17 -1.44 -11.40
CA ARG A 49 -9.53 -1.73 -12.80
C ARG A 49 -9.33 -3.18 -13.23
N ILE A 50 -8.56 -3.97 -12.47
CA ILE A 50 -8.31 -5.37 -12.80
C ILE A 50 -9.43 -6.29 -12.34
N SER A 51 -9.63 -7.37 -13.09
CA SER A 51 -10.50 -8.47 -12.71
C SER A 51 -9.96 -9.24 -11.51
N ILE A 52 -10.82 -10.10 -10.95
CA ILE A 52 -10.45 -10.96 -9.83
C ILE A 52 -9.39 -12.00 -10.20
N VAL A 53 -9.39 -12.48 -11.45
CA VAL A 53 -8.42 -13.46 -11.96
C VAL A 53 -7.05 -12.81 -12.13
N GLU A 54 -7.02 -11.61 -12.71
CA GLU A 54 -5.81 -10.82 -12.83
C GLU A 54 -5.23 -10.47 -11.45
N ARG A 55 -6.09 -10.09 -10.48
CA ARG A 55 -5.66 -9.85 -9.11
C ARG A 55 -5.02 -11.09 -8.48
N ALA A 56 -5.65 -12.25 -8.62
CA ALA A 56 -5.09 -13.51 -8.14
C ALA A 56 -3.73 -13.79 -8.77
N TYR A 57 -3.62 -13.59 -10.08
CA TYR A 57 -2.38 -13.82 -10.80
C TYR A 57 -1.25 -12.87 -10.38
N LEU A 58 -1.53 -11.57 -10.22
CA LEU A 58 -0.54 -10.61 -9.75
C LEU A 58 -0.05 -10.97 -8.34
N LEU A 59 -0.97 -11.31 -7.43
CA LEU A 59 -0.62 -11.64 -6.05
C LEU A 59 0.17 -12.96 -5.95
N GLU A 60 -0.10 -13.93 -6.82
CA GLU A 60 0.72 -15.13 -6.96
C GLU A 60 2.13 -14.81 -7.45
N LEU A 61 2.29 -13.92 -8.44
CA LEU A 61 3.61 -13.49 -8.92
C LEU A 61 4.38 -12.75 -7.82
N PHE A 62 3.68 -11.92 -7.05
CA PHE A 62 4.23 -11.19 -5.91
C PHE A 62 4.78 -12.13 -4.84
N ASP A 63 3.99 -13.13 -4.41
CA ASP A 63 4.40 -14.10 -3.40
C ASP A 63 5.59 -14.94 -3.87
N ARG A 64 5.55 -15.44 -5.13
CA ARG A 64 6.66 -16.19 -5.75
C ARG A 64 7.95 -15.41 -5.87
N ALA A 65 7.86 -14.09 -6.04
CA ALA A 65 9.02 -13.21 -6.10
C ALA A 65 9.63 -12.92 -4.72
N GLY A 66 9.06 -13.49 -3.64
CA GLY A 66 9.45 -13.20 -2.26
C GLY A 66 9.00 -11.81 -1.79
N GLY A 67 7.98 -11.25 -2.44
CA GLY A 67 7.43 -9.96 -2.08
C GLY A 67 6.83 -9.96 -0.68
N ARG A 68 7.01 -8.85 0.04
CA ARG A 68 6.45 -8.69 1.39
C ARG A 68 5.75 -7.35 1.50
N ALA A 69 4.69 -7.26 2.31
CA ALA A 69 3.97 -6.01 2.51
C ALA A 69 3.54 -5.83 3.97
N TRP A 70 3.56 -4.57 4.40
CA TRP A 70 2.74 -4.08 5.51
C TRP A 70 1.59 -3.27 4.91
N VAL A 71 0.37 -3.50 5.40
CA VAL A 71 -0.81 -2.74 5.00
C VAL A 71 -1.42 -2.13 6.25
N ALA A 72 -1.35 -0.81 6.35
CA ALA A 72 -2.08 -0.08 7.37
C ALA A 72 -3.54 0.06 6.96
N VAL A 73 -4.47 -0.18 7.89
CA VAL A 73 -5.92 -0.19 7.63
C VAL A 73 -6.62 0.67 8.67
N ALA A 74 -7.36 1.67 8.19
CA ALA A 74 -8.23 2.49 9.01
C ALA A 74 -9.69 2.29 8.63
N GLU A 75 -10.50 1.88 9.59
CA GLU A 75 -11.95 1.75 9.45
C GLU A 75 -12.64 2.96 10.06
N ARG A 76 -13.57 3.56 9.32
CA ARG A 76 -14.33 4.73 9.78
C ARG A 76 -15.03 4.45 11.11
N ASP A 77 -15.67 3.29 11.24
CA ASP A 77 -16.48 2.96 12.40
C ASP A 77 -15.62 2.70 13.66
N LYS A 78 -14.36 2.28 13.48
CA LYS A 78 -13.39 2.17 14.58
C LYS A 78 -12.88 3.55 14.99
N LEU A 79 -12.46 4.38 14.03
CA LEU A 79 -11.98 5.74 14.31
C LEU A 79 -13.06 6.66 14.90
N ALA A 80 -14.33 6.45 14.54
CA ALA A 80 -15.46 7.20 15.10
C ALA A 80 -15.69 6.95 16.60
N GLN A 81 -15.08 5.90 17.18
CA GLN A 81 -15.16 5.60 18.61
C GLN A 81 -14.22 6.47 19.45
N ASN A 82 -13.34 7.25 18.82
CA ASN A 82 -12.39 8.11 19.52
C ASN A 82 -13.09 9.22 20.31
N PRO A 83 -12.52 9.66 21.45
CA PRO A 83 -13.10 10.71 22.28
C PRO A 83 -13.42 11.97 21.47
N GLY A 84 -14.69 12.40 21.48
CA GLY A 84 -15.16 13.55 20.71
C GLY A 84 -15.72 13.23 19.32
N GLY A 85 -15.71 11.96 18.88
CA GLY A 85 -16.41 11.46 17.68
C GLY A 85 -15.98 12.13 16.37
N THR A 86 -14.89 12.90 16.38
CA THR A 86 -14.42 13.67 15.25
C THR A 86 -13.47 12.81 14.44
N LEU A 87 -13.81 12.58 13.18
CA LEU A 87 -12.94 11.84 12.27
C LEU A 87 -11.74 12.70 11.87
N PRO A 88 -10.55 12.09 11.71
CA PRO A 88 -9.38 12.81 11.22
C PRO A 88 -9.63 13.34 9.81
N SER A 89 -8.94 14.43 9.47
CA SER A 89 -8.89 14.90 8.08
C SER A 89 -8.29 13.82 7.17
N ASP A 90 -8.66 13.81 5.88
CA ASP A 90 -8.14 12.83 4.91
C ASP A 90 -6.61 12.85 4.86
N LEU A 91 -5.99 14.04 4.95
CA LEU A 91 -4.53 14.20 4.97
C LEU A 91 -3.89 13.66 6.26
N ALA A 92 -4.46 13.97 7.43
CA ALA A 92 -3.95 13.46 8.70
C ALA A 92 -4.00 11.93 8.73
N LEU A 93 -5.10 11.36 8.23
CA LEU A 93 -5.24 9.91 8.11
C LEU A 93 -4.22 9.30 7.15
N TYR A 94 -4.03 9.90 5.99
CA TYR A 94 -3.02 9.45 5.03
C TYR A 94 -1.62 9.42 5.64
N GLY A 95 -1.21 10.50 6.31
CA GLY A 95 0.09 10.58 7.00
C GLY A 95 0.22 9.49 8.08
N ALA A 96 -0.81 9.30 8.90
CA ALA A 96 -0.80 8.28 9.95
C ALA A 96 -0.71 6.84 9.40
N LEU A 97 -1.46 6.53 8.34
CA LEU A 97 -1.39 5.21 7.68
C LEU A 97 -0.03 4.97 7.04
N LEU A 98 0.53 5.98 6.37
CA LEU A 98 1.85 5.90 5.77
C LEU A 98 2.92 5.67 6.84
N ASN A 99 2.90 6.48 7.91
CA ASN A 99 3.80 6.34 9.06
C ASN A 99 3.70 4.96 9.71
N SER A 100 2.48 4.43 9.88
CA SER A 100 2.27 3.08 10.40
C SER A 100 2.91 2.02 9.49
N ALA A 101 2.56 2.00 8.20
CA ALA A 101 3.02 0.96 7.27
C ALA A 101 4.54 0.99 7.05
N VAL A 102 5.12 2.19 6.88
CA VAL A 102 6.57 2.36 6.72
C VAL A 102 7.30 2.14 8.05
N GLY A 103 6.76 2.64 9.17
CA GLY A 103 7.34 2.47 10.50
C GLY A 103 7.52 1.01 10.91
N HIS A 104 6.56 0.15 10.59
CA HIS A 104 6.70 -1.30 10.77
C HIS A 104 7.89 -1.88 9.98
N TRP A 105 8.11 -1.41 8.75
CA TRP A 105 9.29 -1.82 7.99
C TRP A 105 10.59 -1.33 8.59
N LEU A 106 10.65 -0.07 9.02
CA LEU A 106 11.85 0.48 9.65
C LEU A 106 12.23 -0.28 10.92
N SER A 107 11.24 -0.70 11.71
CA SER A 107 11.46 -1.55 12.88
C SER A 107 12.03 -2.92 12.50
N GLU A 108 11.50 -3.56 11.46
CA GLU A 108 11.96 -4.90 11.02
C GLU A 108 13.34 -4.88 10.36
N THR A 109 13.67 -3.82 9.61
CA THR A 109 14.95 -3.72 8.88
C THR A 109 16.05 -3.04 9.71
N GLY A 110 15.75 -2.62 10.94
CA GLY A 110 16.67 -1.83 11.76
C GLY A 110 17.01 -0.48 11.14
N GLY A 111 16.12 0.06 10.28
CA GLY A 111 16.31 1.31 9.55
C GLY A 111 17.37 1.26 8.44
N VAL A 112 17.88 0.09 8.07
CA VAL A 112 19.00 -0.04 7.12
C VAL A 112 18.50 -0.05 5.65
N CYS A 113 19.06 0.85 4.84
CA CYS A 113 19.20 0.76 3.38
C CYS A 113 17.96 0.32 2.60
N THR A 114 16.87 1.08 2.78
CA THR A 114 15.64 0.90 2.00
C THR A 114 15.15 2.24 1.48
N ASP A 115 15.13 2.39 0.16
CA ASP A 115 14.47 3.54 -0.47
C ASP A 115 12.96 3.40 -0.31
N VAL A 116 12.29 4.50 -0.02
CA VAL A 116 10.83 4.59 0.07
C VAL A 116 10.33 5.42 -1.11
N VAL A 117 9.46 4.81 -1.92
CA VAL A 117 8.87 5.41 -3.12
C VAL A 117 7.37 5.53 -2.89
N ILE A 118 6.87 6.76 -2.82
CA ILE A 118 5.49 7.08 -2.48
C ILE A 118 4.76 7.56 -3.73
N ASP A 119 3.55 7.05 -3.99
CA ASP A 119 2.69 7.58 -5.05
C ASP A 119 2.45 9.08 -4.88
N ASP A 120 2.44 9.81 -6.00
CA ASP A 120 2.24 11.26 -6.01
C ASP A 120 0.88 11.72 -6.56
N GLY A 121 -0.06 10.78 -6.74
CA GLY A 121 -1.31 11.04 -7.43
C GLY A 121 -2.44 11.63 -6.57
N ARG A 122 -2.41 11.44 -5.24
CA ARG A 122 -3.55 11.78 -4.37
C ARG A 122 -3.65 13.26 -3.98
N TYR A 123 -2.54 13.90 -3.65
CA TYR A 123 -2.53 15.27 -3.09
C TYR A 123 -1.68 16.24 -3.91
N ASP A 124 -1.82 17.54 -3.61
CA ASP A 124 -0.96 18.57 -4.20
C ASP A 124 0.53 18.28 -3.94
N PRO A 125 1.43 18.52 -4.90
CA PRO A 125 2.85 18.24 -4.76
C PRO A 125 3.51 18.89 -3.53
N LYS A 126 3.03 20.04 -3.06
CA LYS A 126 3.57 20.68 -1.84
C LYS A 126 3.27 19.87 -0.59
N ILE A 127 2.04 19.32 -0.51
CA ILE A 127 1.61 18.47 0.60
C ILE A 127 2.44 17.18 0.62
N LEU A 128 2.58 16.53 -0.54
CA LEU A 128 3.36 15.31 -0.67
C LEU A 128 4.85 15.53 -0.39
N SER A 129 5.40 16.71 -0.73
CA SER A 129 6.78 17.05 -0.37
C SER A 129 6.97 17.09 1.14
N HIS A 130 6.00 17.61 1.89
CA HIS A 130 6.07 17.64 3.35
C HIS A 130 6.03 16.23 3.95
N VAL A 131 5.10 15.39 3.49
CA VAL A 131 5.01 13.98 3.92
C VAL A 131 6.31 13.22 3.59
N ARG A 132 6.89 13.44 2.40
CA ARG A 132 8.19 12.88 2.01
C ARG A 132 9.31 13.32 2.96
N GLU A 133 9.31 14.57 3.43
CA GLU A 133 10.31 15.10 4.36
C GLU A 133 10.23 14.45 5.73
N GLU A 134 9.02 14.23 6.26
CA GLU A 134 8.81 13.49 7.51
C GLU A 134 9.36 12.06 7.43
N ILE A 135 9.09 11.37 6.32
CA ILE A 135 9.60 10.01 6.09
C ILE A 135 11.11 10.02 5.89
N GLN A 136 11.66 11.01 5.19
CA GLN A 136 13.11 11.16 5.07
C GLN A 136 13.77 11.38 6.45
N ALA A 137 13.12 12.12 7.35
CA ALA A 137 13.62 12.31 8.71
C ALA A 137 13.64 10.98 9.48
N GLY A 138 12.60 10.15 9.33
CA GLY A 138 12.56 8.79 9.92
C GLY A 138 13.60 7.83 9.34
N LEU A 139 13.92 7.94 8.06
CA LEU A 139 14.98 7.15 7.39
C LEU A 139 16.40 7.62 7.76
N GLY A 140 16.56 8.89 8.15
CA GLY A 140 17.85 9.52 8.36
C GLY A 140 18.74 9.44 7.11
N GLN A 141 20.02 9.11 7.30
CA GLN A 141 21.01 8.97 6.21
C GLN A 141 21.01 7.58 5.55
N TRP A 142 20.19 6.65 6.05
CA TRP A 142 20.28 5.23 5.69
C TRP A 142 19.36 4.85 4.53
N GLY A 143 18.50 5.74 4.05
CA GLY A 143 17.63 5.52 2.91
C GLY A 143 17.14 6.83 2.32
N ARG A 144 16.44 6.75 1.19
CA ARG A 144 15.87 7.93 0.53
C ARG A 144 14.37 7.82 0.38
N ALA A 145 13.64 8.85 0.80
CA ALA A 145 12.23 9.02 0.47
C ALA A 145 12.10 9.80 -0.85
N SER A 146 11.26 9.30 -1.76
CA SER A 146 10.99 9.90 -3.06
C SER A 146 9.51 9.78 -3.43
N LEU A 147 9.05 10.71 -4.26
CA LEU A 147 7.73 10.70 -4.86
C LEU A 147 7.84 10.12 -6.28
N ALA A 148 6.82 9.38 -6.73
CA ALA A 148 6.79 8.84 -8.08
C ALA A 148 5.39 8.84 -8.68
N ASP A 149 5.31 9.19 -9.96
CA ASP A 149 4.14 8.96 -10.81
C ASP A 149 3.88 7.44 -10.90
N SER A 150 2.74 6.98 -10.36
CA SER A 150 2.35 5.57 -10.37
C SER A 150 2.47 4.96 -11.76
N LYS A 151 2.16 5.68 -12.85
CA LYS A 151 2.25 5.14 -14.22
C LYS A 151 3.65 4.70 -14.61
N ARG A 152 4.68 5.24 -13.95
CA ARG A 152 6.09 5.00 -14.23
C ARG A 152 6.76 4.12 -13.18
N SER A 153 6.04 3.68 -12.16
CA SER A 153 6.58 2.88 -11.06
C SER A 153 5.84 1.55 -10.95
N ASP A 154 6.50 0.47 -11.39
CA ASP A 154 5.95 -0.89 -11.35
C ASP A 154 5.62 -1.32 -9.92
N GLY A 155 6.48 -0.97 -8.97
CA GLY A 155 6.30 -1.29 -7.55
C GLY A 155 5.14 -0.54 -6.90
N VAL A 156 4.93 0.74 -7.25
CA VAL A 156 3.76 1.52 -6.76
C VAL A 156 2.47 0.91 -7.30
N GLN A 157 2.42 0.52 -8.59
CA GLN A 157 1.25 -0.15 -9.14
C GLN A 157 0.95 -1.50 -8.46
N ILE A 158 1.97 -2.23 -7.98
CA ILE A 158 1.76 -3.44 -7.17
C ILE A 158 1.20 -3.08 -5.78
N ALA A 159 1.72 -2.01 -5.16
CA ALA A 159 1.20 -1.48 -3.90
C ALA A 159 -0.27 -1.06 -4.00
N ASP A 160 -0.68 -0.41 -5.10
CA ASP A 160 -2.09 -0.09 -5.39
C ASP A 160 -2.95 -1.35 -5.37
N VAL A 161 -2.53 -2.41 -6.06
CA VAL A 161 -3.33 -3.64 -6.10
C VAL A 161 -3.48 -4.25 -4.71
N ILE A 162 -2.43 -4.25 -3.89
CA ILE A 162 -2.49 -4.79 -2.52
C ILE A 162 -3.36 -3.89 -1.64
N ALA A 163 -3.14 -2.58 -1.62
CA ALA A 163 -3.96 -1.62 -0.87
C ALA A 163 -5.45 -1.76 -1.27
N ASN A 164 -5.74 -1.71 -2.58
CA ASN A 164 -7.08 -1.87 -3.09
C ASN A 164 -7.71 -3.22 -2.73
N SER A 165 -6.93 -4.29 -2.65
CA SER A 165 -7.45 -5.59 -2.23
C SER A 165 -7.95 -5.55 -0.78
N LEU A 166 -7.12 -5.04 0.14
CA LEU A 166 -7.48 -4.94 1.55
C LEU A 166 -8.63 -3.97 1.74
N PHE A 167 -8.63 -2.82 1.05
CA PHE A 167 -9.76 -1.89 1.06
C PHE A 167 -11.08 -2.59 0.72
N ASN A 168 -11.13 -3.37 -0.37
CA ASN A 168 -12.35 -4.07 -0.78
C ASN A 168 -12.81 -5.14 0.21
N ILE A 169 -11.89 -5.76 0.95
CA ILE A 169 -12.19 -6.69 2.04
C ILE A 169 -12.78 -5.90 3.22
N THR A 170 -12.09 -4.85 3.65
CA THR A 170 -12.44 -4.02 4.81
C THR A 170 -13.82 -3.39 4.66
N VAL A 171 -14.15 -2.83 3.49
CA VAL A 171 -15.48 -2.21 3.26
C VAL A 171 -16.58 -3.21 2.93
N GLY A 172 -16.30 -4.52 2.94
CA GLY A 172 -17.30 -5.55 2.64
C GLY A 172 -17.87 -5.47 1.23
N SER A 173 -17.06 -5.06 0.24
CA SER A 173 -17.51 -4.93 -1.16
C SER A 173 -18.10 -6.25 -1.71
N PRO A 174 -18.89 -6.24 -2.80
CA PRO A 174 -19.44 -7.46 -3.39
C PRO A 174 -18.40 -8.53 -3.79
N ARG A 175 -17.14 -8.13 -3.97
CA ARG A 175 -16.00 -9.01 -4.29
C ARG A 175 -15.13 -9.38 -3.08
N ALA A 176 -15.43 -8.86 -1.89
CA ALA A 176 -14.63 -9.03 -0.67
C ALA A 176 -14.26 -10.49 -0.41
N HIS A 177 -15.25 -11.38 -0.32
CA HIS A 177 -15.02 -12.80 -0.03
C HIS A 177 -14.09 -13.48 -1.05
N ARG A 178 -14.16 -13.11 -2.34
CA ARG A 178 -13.27 -13.67 -3.36
C ARG A 178 -11.84 -13.13 -3.24
N ILE A 179 -11.70 -11.84 -2.95
CA ILE A 179 -10.39 -11.22 -2.72
C ILE A 179 -9.76 -11.78 -1.45
N GLN A 180 -10.55 -11.97 -0.39
CA GLN A 180 -10.10 -12.56 0.87
C GLN A 180 -9.49 -13.95 0.65
N ARG A 181 -10.17 -14.83 -0.09
CA ARG A 181 -9.63 -16.17 -0.42
C ARG A 181 -8.30 -16.13 -1.17
N ILE A 182 -8.08 -15.09 -1.98
CA ILE A 182 -6.82 -14.92 -2.72
C ILE A 182 -5.70 -14.48 -1.78
N ILE A 183 -5.99 -13.58 -0.84
CA ILE A 183 -5.00 -12.98 0.06
C ILE A 183 -4.70 -13.84 1.29
N GLU A 184 -5.64 -14.67 1.73
CA GLU A 184 -5.54 -15.49 2.93
C GLU A 184 -4.25 -16.33 3.03
N PRO A 185 -3.75 -16.99 1.97
CA PRO A 185 -2.45 -17.67 2.02
C PRO A 185 -1.27 -16.75 2.37
N MET A 186 -1.26 -15.53 1.82
CA MET A 186 -0.22 -14.53 2.07
C MET A 186 -0.32 -13.92 3.47
N LEU A 187 -1.53 -13.83 4.04
CA LEU A 187 -1.72 -13.45 5.44
C LEU A 187 -1.20 -14.55 6.37
N ALA A 188 -1.52 -15.81 6.07
CA ALA A 188 -1.09 -16.97 6.85
C ALA A 188 0.44 -17.14 6.84
N SER A 189 1.09 -16.91 5.70
CA SER A 189 2.56 -16.95 5.57
C SER A 189 3.25 -15.68 6.10
N LYS A 190 2.48 -14.64 6.48
CA LYS A 190 2.96 -13.29 6.82
C LYS A 190 3.71 -12.60 5.67
N ALA A 191 3.48 -13.04 4.42
CA ALA A 191 3.91 -12.30 3.23
C ALA A 191 3.25 -10.92 3.21
N ILE A 192 1.95 -10.86 3.52
CA ILE A 192 1.21 -9.63 3.78
C ILE A 192 0.87 -9.58 5.27
N ARG A 193 1.11 -8.43 5.91
CA ARG A 193 0.77 -8.18 7.31
C ARG A 193 -0.10 -6.94 7.41
N ILE A 194 -1.05 -6.96 8.32
CA ILE A 194 -2.02 -5.87 8.52
C ILE A 194 -1.68 -5.17 9.83
N ALA A 195 -1.62 -3.84 9.78
CA ALA A 195 -1.56 -2.97 10.94
C ALA A 195 -2.87 -2.18 11.02
N GLU A 196 -3.68 -2.43 12.04
CA GLU A 196 -4.91 -1.66 12.24
C GLU A 196 -4.57 -0.29 12.85
N LEU A 197 -5.10 0.77 12.25
CA LEU A 197 -5.01 2.13 12.76
C LEU A 197 -6.34 2.49 13.41
N THR A 198 -6.34 2.52 14.74
CA THR A 198 -7.53 2.82 15.56
C THR A 198 -7.55 4.27 16.06
N GLU A 199 -6.41 4.96 16.03
CA GLU A 199 -6.25 6.35 16.50
C GLU A 199 -5.31 7.11 15.56
N VAL A 200 -5.51 8.43 15.45
CA VAL A 200 -4.67 9.36 14.69
C VAL A 200 -4.32 10.49 15.65
N ASP A 201 -3.04 10.65 15.94
CA ASP A 201 -2.50 11.72 16.81
C ASP A 201 -2.59 13.11 16.15
#